data_AF-A0AAQ2DUM1-F1
#
_entry.id   AF-A0AAQ2DUM1-F1
#
_cell.length_a   1.000
_cell.length_b   1.000
_cell.length_c   1.000
_cell.angle_alpha   90.00
_cell.angle_beta   90.00
_cell.angle_gamma   90.00
#
_symmetry.space_group_name_H-M   'P 1'
#
loop_
_entity.id
_entity.type
_entity.pdbx_description
1 polymer ?
#
loop_
_entity_poly.entity_id
_entity_poly.type
_entity_poly.pdbx_seq_one_letter_code
_entity_poly.pdbx_strand_id
1 'polypeptide(L)'
;MKIVVRQNKDVPPYWELINDNLLFVSPAFEHGDDCIEALEKFTTLIKTPVFIESDGKCVDENLASENSVTVVLREIKSCWVWSLFYVFDDKPAKIYGFTGDKNKTKEQAQSDAQLFCDLIYKAKIYDGYNVLISASRFSLRYAREHGIKDIHPSSKFYKPLF
;
A
#
# COMPACT_ATOMS: atom_id res chain seq x y z
N MET A 1 -4.63 7.87 6.05
CA MET A 1 -3.75 7.18 5.10
C MET A 1 -4.03 7.60 3.66
N LYS A 2 -2.97 7.80 2.86
CA LYS A 2 -3.02 8.07 1.42
C LYS A 2 -1.84 7.40 0.71
N ILE A 3 -1.98 7.19 -0.59
CA ILE A 3 -0.90 6.74 -1.47
C ILE A 3 -0.61 7.85 -2.47
N VAL A 4 0.65 8.17 -2.70
CA VAL A 4 1.08 9.20 -3.65
C VAL A 4 1.98 8.58 -4.70
N VAL A 5 1.58 8.65 -5.97
CA VAL A 5 2.39 8.24 -7.11
C VAL A 5 3.24 9.42 -7.56
N ARG A 6 4.55 9.24 -7.51
CA ARG A 6 5.55 10.22 -7.95
C ARG A 6 6.01 9.83 -9.34
N GLN A 7 5.81 10.73 -10.29
CA GLN A 7 6.30 10.58 -11.65
C GLN A 7 6.81 11.94 -12.13
N ASN A 8 8.10 12.01 -12.46
CA ASN A 8 8.71 13.19 -13.07
C ASN A 8 9.64 12.73 -14.19
N LYS A 9 10.01 13.63 -15.12
CA LYS A 9 10.90 13.32 -16.24
C LYS A 9 12.29 12.86 -15.80
N ASP A 10 12.76 13.36 -14.65
CA ASP A 10 14.12 13.14 -14.18
C ASP A 10 14.25 12.04 -13.12
N VAL A 11 13.11 11.50 -12.65
CA VAL A 11 13.07 10.51 -11.57
C VAL A 11 12.17 9.36 -11.99
N PRO A 12 12.67 8.11 -12.00
CA PRO A 12 11.86 6.95 -12.27
C PRO A 12 10.60 6.92 -11.38
N PRO A 13 9.44 6.51 -11.91
CA PRO A 13 8.20 6.49 -11.16
C PRO A 13 8.26 5.57 -9.93
N TYR A 14 7.63 6.00 -8.83
CA TYR A 14 7.47 5.21 -7.60
C TYR A 14 6.21 5.68 -6.86
N TRP A 15 5.82 4.96 -5.81
CA TRP A 15 4.73 5.38 -4.93
C TRP A 15 5.13 5.40 -3.46
N GLU A 16 4.46 6.29 -2.72
CA GLU A 16 4.68 6.53 -1.29
C GLU A 16 3.40 6.17 -0.52
N LEU A 17 3.54 5.39 0.56
CA LEU A 17 2.46 5.17 1.53
C LEU A 17 2.63 6.15 2.69
N ILE A 18 1.61 6.95 2.95
CA ILE A 18 1.67 8.03 3.95
C ILE A 18 0.49 7.91 4.93
N ASN A 19 0.82 7.95 6.23
CA ASN A 19 -0.15 8.06 7.31
C ASN A 19 0.35 9.05 8.36
N ASP A 20 0.00 10.32 8.18
CA ASP A 20 0.57 11.52 8.83
C ASP A 20 2.07 11.74 8.57
N ASN A 21 2.85 10.67 8.52
CA ASN A 21 4.25 10.60 8.10
C ASN A 21 4.43 9.60 6.95
N LEU A 22 5.59 9.67 6.28
CA LEU A 22 6.00 8.69 5.28
C LEU A 22 6.22 7.32 5.96
N LEU A 23 5.48 6.31 5.52
CA LEU A 23 5.59 4.94 6.04
C LEU A 23 6.49 4.08 5.16
N PHE A 24 6.33 4.20 3.85
CA PHE A 24 7.02 3.36 2.88
C PHE A 24 7.17 4.06 1.53
N VAL A 25 8.25 3.73 0.83
CA VAL A 25 8.55 4.14 -0.55
C VAL A 25 8.79 2.86 -1.34
N SER A 26 8.05 2.67 -2.43
CA SER A 26 8.27 1.53 -3.31
C SER A 26 9.63 1.60 -4.00
N PRO A 27 10.13 0.49 -4.55
CA PRO A 27 11.15 0.54 -5.58
C PRO A 27 10.74 1.49 -6.71
N ALA A 28 11.74 2.01 -7.41
CA ALA A 28 11.56 2.75 -8.65
C ALA A 28 11.21 1.78 -9.79
N PHE A 29 10.27 2.18 -10.62
CA PHE A 29 9.82 1.45 -11.81
C PHE A 29 10.36 2.10 -13.08
N GLU A 30 10.48 1.33 -14.16
CA GLU A 30 10.96 1.85 -15.44
C GLU A 30 9.92 2.76 -16.08
N HIS A 31 8.64 2.37 -16.04
CA HIS A 31 7.55 3.13 -16.61
C HIS A 31 6.45 3.47 -15.59
N GLY A 32 5.72 4.55 -15.89
CA GLY A 32 4.63 5.01 -15.01
C GLY A 32 3.50 4.00 -14.94
N ASP A 33 3.26 3.25 -16.01
CA ASP A 33 2.20 2.25 -16.06
C ASP A 33 2.58 1.00 -15.23
N ASP A 34 3.85 0.56 -15.26
CA ASP A 34 4.37 -0.51 -14.37
C ASP A 34 4.19 -0.13 -12.89
N CYS A 35 4.46 1.14 -12.55
CA CYS A 35 4.26 1.65 -11.20
C CYS A 35 2.79 1.58 -10.76
N ILE A 36 1.85 1.87 -11.66
CA ILE A 36 0.41 1.78 -11.36
C ILE A 36 -0.02 0.30 -11.26
N GLU A 37 0.43 -0.57 -12.17
CA GLU A 37 0.11 -2.00 -12.13
C GLU A 37 0.62 -2.65 -10.84
N ALA A 38 1.87 -2.36 -10.45
CA ALA A 38 2.44 -2.86 -9.21
C ALA A 38 1.69 -2.34 -7.97
N LEU A 39 1.19 -1.10 -8.02
CA LEU A 39 0.36 -0.52 -6.96
C LEU A 39 -1.02 -1.21 -6.87
N GLU A 40 -1.67 -1.47 -8.00
CA GLU A 40 -2.94 -2.22 -8.04
C GLU A 40 -2.75 -3.63 -7.48
N LYS A 41 -1.68 -4.31 -7.87
CA LYS A 41 -1.34 -5.63 -7.37
C LYS A 41 -1.16 -5.62 -5.85
N PHE A 42 -0.35 -4.70 -5.33
CA PHE A 42 -0.11 -4.55 -3.89
C PHE A 42 -1.42 -4.30 -3.12
N THR A 43 -2.21 -3.32 -3.55
CA THR A 43 -3.47 -2.96 -2.88
C THR A 43 -4.55 -4.02 -3.04
N THR A 44 -4.53 -4.82 -4.11
CA THR A 44 -5.43 -5.98 -4.22
C THR A 44 -5.04 -7.08 -3.23
N LEU A 45 -3.74 -7.37 -3.12
CA LEU A 45 -3.22 -8.42 -2.23
C LEU A 45 -3.37 -8.06 -0.75
N ILE A 46 -3.26 -6.78 -0.39
CA ILE A 46 -3.41 -6.35 1.01
C ILE A 46 -4.84 -6.51 1.55
N LYS A 47 -5.83 -6.73 0.69
CA LYS A 47 -7.20 -7.06 1.07
C LYS A 47 -7.27 -8.40 1.83
N THR A 48 -6.40 -9.33 1.50
CA THR A 48 -6.34 -10.68 2.07
C THR A 48 -4.91 -11.03 2.45
N PRO A 49 -4.35 -10.36 3.48
CA PRO A 49 -2.96 -10.60 3.87
C PRO A 49 -2.83 -12.00 4.48
N VAL A 50 -1.67 -12.63 4.27
CA VAL A 50 -1.33 -13.91 4.87
C VAL A 50 -0.74 -13.65 6.25
N PHE A 51 -1.34 -14.20 7.30
CA PHE A 51 -0.81 -14.11 8.66
C PHE A 51 0.08 -15.31 8.95
N ILE A 52 1.31 -15.03 9.40
CA ILE A 52 2.25 -16.05 9.84
C ILE A 52 2.80 -15.71 11.21
N GLU A 53 3.10 -16.74 11.99
CA GLU A 53 3.79 -16.61 13.28
C GLU A 53 5.28 -16.91 13.09
N SER A 54 6.12 -16.17 13.79
CA SER A 54 7.56 -16.40 13.80
C SER A 54 8.01 -16.63 15.24
N ASP A 55 8.66 -17.78 15.47
CA ASP A 55 9.13 -18.25 16.77
C ASP A 55 10.41 -17.54 17.26
N GLY A 56 10.57 -16.26 16.91
CA GLY A 56 11.67 -15.42 17.41
C GLY A 56 13.05 -15.64 16.79
N LYS A 57 13.23 -16.64 15.91
CA LYS A 57 14.37 -16.71 15.00
C LYS A 57 13.98 -16.01 13.70
N CYS A 58 14.92 -15.25 13.14
CA CYS A 58 14.78 -14.36 11.98
C CYS A 58 13.59 -14.71 11.09
N VAL A 59 12.75 -13.72 10.78
CA VAL A 59 11.75 -13.85 9.71
C VAL A 59 12.51 -14.40 8.52
N ASP A 60 12.25 -15.66 8.18
CA ASP A 60 12.86 -16.27 7.03
C ASP A 60 12.36 -15.41 5.86
N GLU A 61 13.26 -14.65 5.25
CA GLU A 61 12.93 -13.73 4.16
C GLU A 61 12.30 -14.51 2.98
N ASN A 62 12.41 -15.84 3.01
CA ASN A 62 11.78 -16.81 2.11
C ASN A 62 10.30 -17.13 2.43
N LEU A 63 9.70 -16.61 3.51
CA LEU A 63 8.29 -16.88 3.87
C LEU A 63 7.28 -16.06 3.08
N ALA A 64 7.72 -15.02 2.37
CA ALA A 64 6.85 -14.25 1.51
C ALA A 64 6.82 -14.91 0.12
N SER A 65 5.74 -15.63 -0.20
CA SER A 65 5.56 -16.15 -1.55
C SER A 65 5.50 -15.00 -2.56
N GLU A 66 5.96 -15.22 -3.79
CA GLU A 66 6.15 -14.20 -4.87
C GLU A 66 4.90 -13.35 -5.21
N ASN A 67 3.75 -13.61 -4.60
CA ASN A 67 2.51 -12.85 -4.78
C ASN A 67 1.71 -12.69 -3.48
N SER A 68 2.40 -12.46 -2.35
CA SER A 68 1.74 -12.29 -1.06
C SER A 68 2.09 -10.97 -0.38
N VAL A 69 1.08 -10.42 0.29
CA VAL A 69 1.27 -9.47 1.38
C VAL A 69 1.21 -10.28 2.67
N THR A 70 2.28 -10.24 3.46
CA THR A 70 2.44 -11.09 4.64
C THR A 70 2.51 -10.26 5.90
N VAL A 71 1.68 -10.60 6.88
CA VAL A 71 1.75 -10.07 8.24
C VAL A 71 2.45 -11.10 9.11
N VAL A 72 3.60 -10.71 9.64
CA VAL A 72 4.39 -11.53 10.57
C VAL A 72 4.07 -11.13 11.99
N LEU A 73 3.45 -12.03 12.74
CA LEU A 73 3.19 -11.94 14.18
C LEU A 73 4.37 -12.52 14.96
N ARG A 74 4.85 -11.77 15.96
CA ARG A 74 5.96 -12.20 16.82
C ARG A 74 5.70 -11.81 18.26
N GLU A 75 6.11 -12.67 19.18
CA GLU A 75 6.15 -12.35 20.61
C GLU A 75 7.52 -11.78 20.99
N ILE A 76 7.53 -10.60 21.59
CA ILE A 76 8.73 -9.94 22.11
C ILE A 76 8.47 -9.50 23.55
N LYS A 77 9.22 -10.05 24.51
CA LYS A 77 9.10 -9.73 25.94
C LYS A 77 7.65 -9.82 26.45
N SER A 78 6.97 -10.92 26.10
CA SER A 78 5.56 -11.18 26.46
C SER A 78 4.55 -10.19 25.86
N CYS A 79 4.91 -9.55 24.75
CA CYS A 79 4.01 -8.69 23.96
C CYS A 79 4.01 -9.13 22.50
N TRP A 80 2.82 -9.29 21.93
CA TRP A 80 2.68 -9.60 20.51
C TRP A 80 2.79 -8.34 19.65
N VAL A 81 3.72 -8.37 18.70
CA VAL A 81 3.97 -7.34 17.70
C VAL A 81 3.70 -7.87 16.31
N TRP A 82 3.54 -6.97 15.34
CA TRP A 82 3.36 -7.36 13.95
C TRP A 82 4.22 -6.52 13.00
N SER A 83 4.55 -7.10 11.85
CA SER A 83 5.23 -6.41 10.75
C SER A 83 4.61 -6.82 9.43
N LEU A 84 4.39 -5.85 8.55
CA LEU A 84 3.82 -6.04 7.23
C LEU A 84 4.93 -6.07 6.19
N PHE A 85 4.91 -7.09 5.34
CA PHE A 85 5.85 -7.28 4.24
C PHE A 85 5.11 -7.44 2.93
N TYR A 86 5.77 -7.03 1.84
CA TYR A 86 5.31 -7.26 0.49
C TYR A 86 6.51 -7.57 -0.40
N VAL A 87 6.33 -8.48 -1.36
CA VAL A 87 7.39 -8.90 -2.28
C VAL A 87 7.32 -8.07 -3.55
N PHE A 88 8.42 -7.40 -3.89
CA PHE A 88 8.65 -6.77 -5.19
C PHE A 88 9.77 -7.52 -5.90
N ASP A 89 9.50 -8.08 -7.07
CA ASP A 89 10.50 -8.83 -7.87
C ASP A 89 11.32 -9.81 -7.02
N ASP A 90 10.61 -10.70 -6.30
CA ASP A 90 11.14 -11.74 -5.42
C ASP A 90 11.96 -11.23 -4.23
N LYS A 91 11.90 -9.92 -3.95
CA LYS A 91 12.54 -9.29 -2.79
C LYS A 91 11.50 -8.83 -1.77
N PRO A 92 11.50 -9.39 -0.54
CA PRO A 92 10.61 -8.93 0.52
C PRO A 92 11.03 -7.53 0.99
N ALA A 93 10.08 -6.60 0.99
CA ALA A 93 10.23 -5.27 1.54
C ALA A 93 9.33 -5.12 2.78
N LYS A 94 9.90 -4.61 3.88
CA LYS A 94 9.13 -4.28 5.07
C LYS A 94 8.40 -2.95 4.85
N ILE A 95 7.08 -3.00 4.85
CA ILE A 95 6.21 -1.82 4.67
C ILE A 95 6.07 -1.06 5.99
N TYR A 96 5.78 -1.78 7.08
CA TYR A 96 5.57 -1.19 8.39
C TYR A 96 5.84 -2.21 9.50
N GLY A 97 6.18 -1.73 10.70
CA GLY A 97 6.28 -2.56 11.88
C GLY A 97 5.70 -1.84 13.08
N PHE A 98 4.76 -2.46 13.77
CA PHE A 98 4.19 -1.93 14.99
C PHE A 98 4.85 -2.60 16.19
N THR A 99 5.59 -1.83 16.98
CA THR A 99 6.03 -2.26 18.31
C THR A 99 4.94 -1.86 19.29
N GLY A 100 4.17 -2.84 19.76
CA GLY A 100 3.00 -2.57 20.58
C GLY A 100 3.25 -2.02 21.96
N ASP A 101 2.18 -1.53 22.56
CA ASP A 101 2.09 -1.25 23.99
C ASP A 101 2.29 -2.54 24.80
N LYS A 102 2.66 -2.41 26.08
CA LYS A 102 2.90 -3.57 26.95
C LYS A 102 1.65 -4.48 27.03
N ASN A 103 1.86 -5.79 27.06
CA ASN A 103 0.84 -6.84 27.29
C ASN A 103 -0.17 -7.07 26.15
N LYS A 104 0.16 -6.72 24.91
CA LYS A 104 -0.72 -6.99 23.76
C LYS A 104 -0.82 -8.49 23.49
N THR A 105 -2.05 -9.01 23.37
CA THR A 105 -2.29 -10.41 22.99
C THR A 105 -2.09 -10.62 21.48
N LYS A 106 -1.95 -11.88 21.08
CA LYS A 106 -1.83 -12.25 19.66
C LYS A 106 -3.03 -11.80 18.85
N GLU A 107 -4.24 -12.01 19.37
CA GLU A 107 -5.50 -11.65 18.72
C GLU A 107 -5.59 -10.13 18.52
N GLN A 108 -5.17 -9.35 19.52
CA GLN A 108 -5.09 -7.88 19.41
C GLN A 108 -4.07 -7.45 18.36
N ALA A 109 -2.89 -8.09 18.31
CA ALA A 109 -1.89 -7.79 17.29
C ALA A 109 -2.41 -8.12 15.88
N GLN A 110 -3.12 -9.24 15.72
CA GLN A 110 -3.74 -9.64 14.46
C GLN A 110 -4.87 -8.69 14.03
N SER A 111 -5.78 -8.31 14.93
CA SER A 111 -6.84 -7.35 14.64
C SER A 111 -6.29 -5.99 14.23
N ASP A 112 -5.25 -5.50 14.91
CA ASP A 112 -4.64 -4.22 14.58
C ASP A 112 -3.92 -4.24 13.23
N ALA A 113 -3.25 -5.34 12.91
CA ALA A 113 -2.64 -5.53 11.60
C ALA A 113 -3.71 -5.59 10.48
N GLN A 114 -4.82 -6.27 10.71
CA GLN A 114 -5.94 -6.29 9.75
C GLN A 114 -6.52 -4.90 9.55
N LEU A 115 -6.75 -4.14 10.64
CA LEU A 115 -7.23 -2.77 10.55
C LEU A 115 -6.27 -1.89 9.73
N PHE A 116 -4.97 -2.05 9.93
CA PHE A 116 -3.97 -1.33 9.16
C PHE A 116 -4.00 -1.70 7.66
N CYS A 117 -4.14 -3.00 7.34
CA CYS A 117 -4.29 -3.46 5.97
C CYS A 117 -5.57 -2.90 5.31
N ASP A 118 -6.69 -2.87 6.04
CA ASP A 118 -7.95 -2.28 5.57
C ASP A 118 -7.82 -0.78 5.30
N LEU A 119 -7.02 -0.06 6.10
CA LEU A 119 -6.74 1.36 5.88
C LEU A 119 -5.91 1.58 4.61
N ILE A 120 -4.96 0.68 4.30
CA ILE A 120 -4.20 0.73 3.05
C ILE A 120 -5.11 0.43 1.87
N TYR A 121 -5.91 -0.64 1.96
CA TYR A 121 -6.86 -1.04 0.92
C TYR A 121 -7.84 0.09 0.55
N LYS A 122 -8.29 0.87 1.54
CA LYS A 122 -9.20 2.01 1.37
C LYS A 122 -8.48 3.34 1.10
N ALA A 123 -7.15 3.36 1.05
CA ALA A 123 -6.40 4.59 0.88
C ALA A 123 -6.68 5.19 -0.51
N LYS A 124 -6.89 6.51 -0.55
CA LYS A 124 -7.01 7.24 -1.80
C LYS A 124 -5.63 7.39 -2.44
N ILE A 125 -5.60 7.30 -3.77
CA ILE A 125 -4.38 7.40 -4.58
C ILE A 125 -4.33 8.77 -5.24
N TYR A 126 -3.21 9.47 -5.04
CA TYR A 126 -2.95 10.81 -5.55
C TYR A 126 -1.70 10.82 -6.43
N ASP A 127 -1.56 11.82 -7.29
CA ASP A 127 -0.32 12.14 -7.99
C ASP A 127 0.65 12.97 -7.11
N GLY A 128 1.81 13.30 -7.66
CA GLY A 128 2.83 14.11 -6.99
C GLY A 128 2.39 15.54 -6.62
N TYR A 129 1.26 16.02 -7.14
CA TYR A 129 0.65 17.32 -6.82
C TYR A 129 -0.51 17.19 -5.81
N ASN A 130 -0.72 16.02 -5.22
CA ASN A 130 -1.84 15.68 -4.34
C ASN A 130 -3.21 15.81 -5.03
N VAL A 131 -3.28 15.59 -6.34
CA VAL A 131 -4.53 15.46 -7.10
C VAL A 131 -4.89 13.98 -7.21
N LEU A 132 -6.17 13.63 -7.01
CA LEU A 132 -6.64 12.25 -7.18
C LEU A 132 -6.35 11.76 -8.61
N ILE A 133 -5.81 10.57 -8.75
CA ILE A 133 -5.52 9.99 -10.07
C ILE A 133 -6.84 9.54 -10.73
N SER A 134 -7.01 9.83 -12.03
CA SER A 134 -8.19 9.45 -12.80
C SER A 134 -8.32 7.93 -12.97
N ALA A 135 -9.56 7.44 -13.06
CA ALA A 135 -9.85 6.02 -13.28
C ALA A 135 -9.20 5.48 -14.57
N SER A 136 -9.04 6.32 -15.59
CA SER A 136 -8.35 5.99 -16.85
C SER A 136 -6.90 5.51 -16.70
N ARG A 137 -6.26 5.70 -15.54
CA ARG A 137 -4.90 5.20 -15.27
C ARG A 137 -4.90 3.79 -14.68
N PHE A 138 -6.06 3.29 -14.25
CA PHE A 138 -6.20 2.00 -13.57
C PHE A 138 -6.96 0.99 -14.43
N SER A 139 -6.83 -0.29 -14.10
CA SER A 139 -7.70 -1.32 -14.64
C SER A 139 -9.15 -1.05 -14.27
N LEU A 140 -10.08 -1.32 -15.20
CA LEU A 140 -11.51 -1.03 -15.01
C LEU A 140 -12.09 -1.73 -13.77
N ARG A 141 -11.63 -2.95 -13.49
CA ARG A 141 -12.06 -3.73 -12.31
C ARG A 141 -11.61 -3.03 -11.03
N TYR A 142 -10.33 -2.66 -10.95
CA TYR A 142 -9.75 -2.00 -9.79
C TYR A 142 -10.43 -0.64 -9.54
N ALA A 143 -10.55 0.20 -10.58
CA ALA A 143 -11.18 1.51 -10.46
C ALA A 143 -12.62 1.43 -9.92
N ARG A 144 -13.41 0.43 -10.37
CA ARG A 144 -14.77 0.20 -9.87
C ARG A 144 -14.78 -0.26 -8.42
N GLU A 145 -13.92 -1.21 -8.06
CA GLU A 145 -13.82 -1.78 -6.71
C GLU A 145 -13.38 -0.73 -5.68
N HIS A 146 -12.49 0.18 -6.06
CA HIS A 146 -11.98 1.27 -5.21
C HIS A 146 -12.76 2.60 -5.38
N GLY A 147 -13.83 2.62 -6.18
CA GLY A 147 -14.65 3.80 -6.40
C GLY A 147 -13.90 4.99 -7.02
N ILE A 148 -12.82 4.71 -7.75
CA ILE A 148 -12.04 5.71 -8.49
C ILE A 148 -12.86 6.12 -9.70
N LYS A 149 -13.11 7.42 -9.83
CA LYS A 149 -13.90 8.00 -10.92
C LYS A 149 -12.98 8.76 -11.85
N ASP A 150 -13.36 8.83 -13.13
CA ASP A 150 -12.74 9.81 -14.00
C ASP A 150 -13.10 11.21 -13.49
N ILE A 151 -12.06 12.00 -13.25
CA ILE A 151 -12.24 13.41 -12.94
C ILE A 151 -12.53 14.07 -14.29
N HIS A 152 -13.81 14.07 -14.67
CA HIS A 152 -14.24 14.92 -15.77
C HIS A 152 -13.99 16.38 -15.35
N PRO A 153 -13.26 17.20 -16.11
CA PRO A 153 -13.34 18.63 -15.96
C PRO A 153 -14.75 19.03 -16.41
N SER A 154 -15.72 19.00 -15.50
CA SER A 154 -17.07 19.46 -15.80
C SER A 154 -17.07 20.99 -15.88
N SER A 155 -17.19 21.47 -17.12
CA SER A 155 -18.26 22.40 -17.47
C SER A 155 -18.39 23.68 -16.62
N LYS A 156 -17.27 24.32 -16.24
CA LYS A 156 -17.29 25.72 -15.79
C LYS A 156 -16.87 26.65 -16.93
N PHE A 157 -17.87 27.06 -17.70
CA PHE A 157 -17.96 28.29 -18.50
C PHE A 157 -16.78 28.63 -19.44
N TYR A 158 -16.76 28.03 -20.63
CA TYR A 158 -16.38 28.79 -21.83
C TYR A 158 -17.65 29.50 -22.32
N LYS A 159 -17.87 30.74 -21.88
CA LYS A 159 -18.76 31.65 -22.60
C LYS A 159 -17.91 32.24 -23.74
N PRO A 160 -18.23 32.00 -25.02
CA PRO A 160 -17.60 32.76 -26.08
C PRO A 160 -18.02 34.22 -25.92
N LEU A 161 -17.03 35.11 -25.82
CA LEU A 161 -17.23 36.54 -26.03
C LEU A 161 -17.61 36.70 -27.51
N PHE A 162 -18.88 37.01 -27.75
CA PHE A 162 -19.30 37.69 -28.98
C PHE A 162 -18.98 39.18 -28.85
#